data_AF-A0A482UQN0-F1
#
_entry.id   AF-A0A482UQN0-F1
#
_cell.length_a   1.000
_cell.length_b   1.000
_cell.length_c   1.000
_cell.angle_alpha   90.00
_cell.angle_beta   90.00
_cell.angle_gamma   90.00
#
_symmetry.space_group_name_H-M   'P 1'
#
loop_
_entity.id
_entity.type
_entity.pdbx_description
1 polymer ?
#
loop_
_entity_poly.entity_id
_entity_poly.type
_entity_poly.pdbx_seq_one_letter_code
_entity_poly.pdbx_strand_id
1 'polypeptide(L)'
;MLPCAAEGDDDVLGPTNVILFLFFGLGCGIVVTQLLSYYGEILPYTVIMFLLGVFFSIADTNQGTFGQSVRDWVNIDADLMLFVFLPPLVFGEAMNLNWYYAKGGMTQSFLLAGPGVLIGAAIMGVFTKVRNIHP
;
A
#
# COMPACT_ATOMS: atom_id res chain seq x y z
N MET A 1 -49.27 7.65 22.55
CA MET A 1 -48.48 6.54 23.11
C MET A 1 -47.34 6.27 22.14
N LEU A 2 -46.09 6.45 22.61
CA LEU A 2 -44.78 6.21 21.95
C LEU A 2 -44.51 4.70 21.71
N PRO A 3 -43.39 4.23 21.07
CA PRO A 3 -42.14 4.91 20.63
C PRO A 3 -41.49 4.48 19.26
N CYS A 4 -40.51 5.29 18.83
CA CYS A 4 -39.17 4.99 18.25
C CYS A 4 -38.84 3.61 17.63
N ALA A 5 -38.37 3.59 16.38
CA ALA A 5 -37.16 2.86 15.93
C ALA A 5 -36.73 3.38 14.55
N ALA A 6 -35.50 3.87 14.47
CA ALA A 6 -34.78 4.18 13.25
C ALA A 6 -34.19 2.87 12.71
N GLU A 7 -34.53 2.45 11.50
CA GLU A 7 -33.90 1.29 10.85
C GLU A 7 -34.19 1.31 9.35
N GLY A 8 -33.14 1.28 8.51
CA GLY A 8 -33.28 0.92 7.08
C GLY A 8 -32.80 1.88 5.99
N ASP A 9 -31.70 2.63 6.14
CA ASP A 9 -30.99 3.30 5.01
C ASP A 9 -29.64 2.62 4.68
N ASP A 10 -29.51 1.35 5.02
CA ASP A 10 -28.63 0.35 4.42
C ASP A 10 -29.21 0.02 3.03
N ASP A 11 -28.69 0.57 1.92
CA ASP A 11 -28.08 -0.25 0.84
C ASP A 11 -27.38 0.61 -0.26
N VAL A 12 -27.23 1.93 -0.08
CA VAL A 12 -26.60 2.83 -1.08
C VAL A 12 -25.45 3.68 -0.51
N LEU A 13 -25.12 3.50 0.76
CA LEU A 13 -23.97 4.14 1.43
C LEU A 13 -22.60 3.51 1.07
N GLY A 14 -22.59 2.48 0.23
CA GLY A 14 -21.47 1.52 0.04
C GLY A 14 -20.32 1.84 -0.94
N PRO A 15 -20.40 2.77 -1.89
CA PRO A 15 -19.23 3.14 -2.74
C PRO A 15 -18.62 4.51 -2.41
N THR A 16 -19.46 5.48 -2.03
CA THR A 16 -19.04 6.88 -1.82
C THR A 16 -18.03 7.02 -0.69
N ASN A 17 -18.20 6.25 0.39
CA ASN A 17 -17.30 6.23 1.54
C ASN A 17 -15.90 5.73 1.15
N VAL A 18 -15.83 4.65 0.35
CA VAL A 18 -14.57 4.10 -0.18
C VAL A 18 -13.84 5.13 -1.03
N ILE A 19 -14.56 5.86 -1.89
CA ILE A 19 -13.99 6.90 -2.75
C ILE A 19 -13.46 8.09 -1.93
N LEU A 20 -14.14 8.45 -0.84
CA LEU A 20 -13.72 9.54 0.06
C LEU A 20 -12.35 9.25 0.67
N PHE A 21 -12.13 8.04 1.20
CA PHE A 21 -10.81 7.66 1.73
C PHE A 21 -9.73 7.66 0.65
N LEU A 22 -10.05 7.21 -0.57
CA LEU A 22 -9.11 7.23 -1.70
C LEU A 22 -8.64 8.66 -2.02
N PHE A 23 -9.56 9.63 -2.15
CA PHE A 23 -9.19 11.01 -2.44
C PHE A 23 -8.44 11.66 -1.29
N PHE A 24 -8.85 11.39 -0.04
CA PHE A 24 -8.15 11.90 1.13
C PHE A 24 -6.72 11.33 1.23
N GLY A 25 -6.57 10.02 1.04
CA GLY A 25 -5.27 9.34 1.05
C GLY A 25 -4.35 9.82 -0.06
N LEU A 26 -4.87 9.96 -1.29
CA LEU A 26 -4.11 10.49 -2.42
C LEU A 26 -3.71 11.95 -2.20
N GLY A 27 -4.64 12.78 -1.71
CA GLY A 27 -4.39 14.19 -1.39
C GLY A 27 -3.33 14.35 -0.29
N CYS A 28 -3.45 13.60 0.80
CA CYS A 28 -2.44 13.55 1.86
C CYS A 28 -1.08 13.11 1.30
N GLY A 29 -1.08 12.09 0.43
CA GLY A 29 0.11 11.63 -0.28
C GLY A 29 0.83 12.72 -1.07
N ILE A 30 0.08 13.47 -1.87
CA ILE A 30 0.61 14.60 -2.65
C ILE A 30 1.13 15.70 -1.75
N VAL A 31 0.40 16.06 -0.69
CA VAL A 31 0.81 17.10 0.27
C VAL A 31 2.13 16.72 0.93
N VAL A 32 2.28 15.48 1.40
CA VAL A 32 3.54 15.02 2.00
C VAL A 32 4.66 14.98 0.97
N THR A 33 4.40 14.57 -0.28
CA THR A 33 5.41 14.60 -1.35
C THR A 33 5.90 16.03 -1.62
N GLN A 34 4.99 17.00 -1.68
CA GLN A 34 5.33 18.41 -1.85
C GLN A 34 6.06 18.98 -0.63
N LEU A 35 5.61 18.64 0.57
CA LEU A 35 6.24 19.08 1.81
C LEU A 35 7.67 18.52 1.92
N LEU A 36 7.86 17.25 1.60
CA LEU A 36 9.17 16.60 1.67
C LEU A 36 10.14 17.17 0.62
N SER A 37 9.65 17.47 -0.58
CA SER A 37 10.43 18.16 -1.61
C SER A 37 10.84 19.58 -1.19
N TYR A 38 10.10 20.21 -0.27
CA TYR A 38 10.38 21.57 0.20
C TYR A 38 11.35 21.61 1.39
N TYR A 39 11.25 20.65 2.33
CA TYR A 39 12.05 20.63 3.57
C TYR A 39 13.43 19.96 3.43
N GLY A 40 13.72 19.35 2.27
CA GLY A 40 15.00 18.69 1.99
C GLY A 40 15.02 17.22 2.42
N GLU A 41 15.69 16.39 1.62
CA GLU A 41 15.75 14.93 1.76
C GLU A 41 16.62 14.49 2.95
N ILE A 42 16.10 14.62 4.17
CA ILE A 42 16.71 14.00 5.37
C ILE A 42 16.22 12.54 5.52
N LEU A 43 15.02 12.22 5.03
CA LEU A 43 14.39 10.91 5.20
C LEU A 43 13.73 10.40 3.90
N PRO A 44 13.79 9.07 3.61
CA PRO A 44 13.09 8.48 2.47
C PRO A 44 11.58 8.66 2.58
N TYR A 45 10.94 9.04 1.48
CA TYR A 45 9.48 9.23 1.39
C TYR A 45 8.68 8.02 1.90
N THR A 46 9.15 6.81 1.64
CA THR A 46 8.52 5.56 2.10
C THR A 46 8.42 5.46 3.61
N VAL A 47 9.47 5.89 4.33
CA VAL A 47 9.52 5.86 5.80
C VAL A 47 8.54 6.87 6.39
N ILE A 48 8.47 8.07 5.80
CA ILE A 48 7.56 9.12 6.25
C ILE A 48 6.11 8.71 6.04
N MET A 49 5.79 8.15 4.87
CA MET A 49 4.46 7.60 4.57
C MET A 49 4.06 6.49 5.54
N PHE A 50 5.00 5.61 5.88
CA PHE A 50 4.75 4.55 6.85
C PHE A 50 4.45 5.10 8.26
N LEU A 51 5.27 6.05 8.75
CA LEU A 51 5.06 6.66 10.06
C LEU A 51 3.75 7.45 10.13
N LEU A 52 3.40 8.15 9.05
CA LEU A 52 2.14 8.88 8.94
C LEU A 52 0.93 7.94 9.00
N GLY A 53 0.98 6.78 8.33
CA GLY A 53 -0.06 5.74 8.44
C GLY A 53 -0.18 5.17 9.85
N VAL A 54 0.94 4.90 10.51
CA VAL A 54 0.95 4.45 11.92
C VAL A 54 0.35 5.52 12.85
N PHE A 55 0.70 6.79 12.64
CA PHE A 55 0.14 7.90 13.39
C PHE A 55 -1.38 8.00 13.21
N PHE A 56 -1.86 7.91 11.96
CA PHE A 56 -3.30 7.88 11.66
C PHE A 56 -4.00 6.68 12.32
N SER A 57 -3.38 5.49 12.32
CA SER A 57 -3.95 4.29 12.95
C SER A 57 -4.05 4.40 14.47
N ILE A 58 -3.12 5.09 15.13
CA ILE A 58 -3.14 5.28 16.59
C ILE A 58 -4.09 6.43 16.97
N ALA A 59 -4.16 7.48 16.15
CA ALA A 59 -5.03 8.63 16.36
C ALA A 59 -6.50 8.36 16.04
N ASP A 60 -6.84 7.20 15.46
CA ASP A 60 -8.20 6.87 15.04
C ASP A 60 -9.11 6.54 16.23
N THR A 61 -9.55 7.60 16.91
CA THR A 61 -10.61 7.60 17.94
C THR A 61 -11.98 7.98 17.35
N ASN A 62 -12.11 8.07 16.02
CA ASN A 62 -13.33 8.57 15.39
C ASN A 62 -14.20 7.43 14.85
N GLN A 63 -15.31 7.13 15.54
CA GLN A 63 -16.39 6.25 15.05
C GLN A 63 -17.24 6.90 13.94
N GLY A 64 -16.67 7.80 13.15
CA GLY A 64 -17.37 8.51 12.07
C GLY A 64 -17.30 7.79 10.73
N THR A 65 -17.98 8.35 9.72
CA THR A 65 -17.99 7.87 8.32
C THR A 65 -16.58 7.67 7.74
N PHE A 66 -15.59 8.46 8.19
CA PHE A 66 -14.19 8.31 7.80
C PHE A 66 -13.56 7.00 8.30
N GLY A 67 -13.74 6.66 9.58
CA GLY A 67 -13.23 5.41 10.16
C GLY A 67 -13.87 4.17 9.55
N GLN A 68 -15.13 4.26 9.11
CA GLN A 68 -15.80 3.18 8.38
C GLN A 68 -15.20 2.99 6.98
N SER A 69 -14.93 4.09 6.28
CA SER A 69 -14.25 4.07 4.97
C SER A 69 -12.85 3.43 5.03
N VAL A 70 -12.11 3.67 6.12
CA VAL A 70 -10.79 3.04 6.36
C VAL A 70 -10.93 1.52 6.52
N ARG A 71 -11.93 1.07 7.29
CA ARG A 71 -12.19 -0.38 7.51
C ARG A 71 -12.58 -1.10 6.23
N ASP A 72 -13.34 -0.43 5.37
CA ASP A 72 -13.72 -0.95 4.07
C ASP A 72 -12.47 -1.11 3.17
N TRP A 73 -11.57 -0.13 3.19
CA TRP A 73 -10.29 -0.20 2.46
C TRP A 73 -9.35 -1.30 2.93
N VAL A 74 -9.29 -1.56 4.24
CA VAL A 74 -8.49 -2.65 4.80
C VAL A 74 -9.03 -4.03 4.42
N ASN A 75 -10.33 -4.15 4.13
CA ASN A 75 -10.94 -5.40 3.66
C ASN A 75 -10.79 -5.63 2.14
N ILE A 76 -10.29 -4.65 1.37
CA ILE A 76 -10.06 -4.84 -0.07
C ILE A 76 -8.91 -5.83 -0.27
N ASP A 77 -9.13 -6.81 -1.15
CA ASP A 77 -8.12 -7.80 -1.52
C ASP A 77 -6.85 -7.14 -2.09
N ALA A 78 -5.70 -7.48 -1.53
CA ALA A 78 -4.40 -6.97 -1.97
C ALA A 78 -4.09 -7.35 -3.44
N ASP A 79 -4.56 -8.50 -3.90
CA ASP A 79 -4.36 -8.97 -5.27
C ASP A 79 -5.05 -8.06 -6.30
N LEU A 80 -6.22 -7.52 -5.94
CA LEU A 80 -6.96 -6.58 -6.78
C LEU A 80 -6.22 -5.24 -6.89
N MET A 81 -5.69 -4.72 -5.77
CA MET A 81 -4.85 -3.53 -5.79
C MET A 81 -3.57 -3.75 -6.61
N LEU A 82 -2.92 -4.90 -6.47
CA LEU A 82 -1.75 -5.24 -7.26
C LEU A 82 -2.08 -5.26 -8.75
N PHE A 83 -3.19 -5.89 -9.15
CA PHE A 83 -3.60 -5.92 -10.56
C PHE A 83 -3.89 -4.52 -11.11
N VAL A 84 -4.44 -3.61 -10.31
CA VAL A 84 -4.70 -2.22 -10.69
C VAL A 84 -3.40 -1.42 -10.81
N PHE A 85 -2.45 -1.58 -9.89
CA PHE A 85 -1.23 -0.77 -9.84
C PHE A 85 -0.06 -1.33 -10.64
N LEU A 86 0.01 -2.63 -10.87
CA LEU A 86 1.15 -3.28 -11.52
C LEU A 86 1.32 -2.84 -12.99
N PRO A 87 0.28 -2.83 -13.85
CA PRO A 87 0.43 -2.36 -15.22
C PRO A 87 0.97 -0.92 -15.33
N PRO A 88 0.42 0.10 -14.64
CA PRO A 88 0.97 1.45 -14.70
C PRO A 88 2.35 1.59 -14.06
N LEU A 89 2.64 0.89 -12.94
CA LEU A 89 3.98 0.93 -12.34
C LEU A 89 5.05 0.34 -13.26
N VAL A 90 4.84 -0.90 -13.72
CA VAL A 90 5.85 -1.61 -14.53
C VAL A 90 6.08 -0.89 -15.85
N PHE A 91 5.02 -0.37 -16.47
CA PHE A 91 5.15 0.39 -17.70
C PHE A 91 5.85 1.74 -17.49
N GLY A 92 5.56 2.44 -16.39
CA GLY A 92 6.22 3.70 -16.02
C GLY A 92 7.73 3.51 -15.81
N GLU A 93 8.11 2.49 -15.06
CA GLU A 93 9.52 2.15 -14.80
C GLU A 93 10.23 1.67 -16.09
N ALA A 94 9.56 0.87 -16.92
CA ALA A 94 10.12 0.40 -18.19
C ALA A 94 10.32 1.53 -19.22
N MET A 95 9.42 2.52 -19.26
CA MET A 95 9.53 3.69 -20.13
C MET A 95 10.70 4.61 -19.75
N ASN A 96 11.01 4.70 -18.45
CA ASN A 96 12.15 5.49 -17.96
C ASN A 96 13.49 4.74 -18.12
N LEU A 97 13.46 3.42 -18.30
CA LEU A 97 14.64 2.58 -18.42
C LEU A 97 15.42 2.86 -19.71
N ASN A 98 16.68 3.26 -19.57
CA ASN A 98 17.56 3.47 -20.73
C ASN A 98 18.09 2.14 -21.29
N TRP A 99 17.68 1.83 -22.51
CA TRP A 99 18.03 0.61 -23.23
C TRP A 99 19.54 0.34 -23.36
N TYR A 100 20.36 1.40 -23.47
CA TYR A 100 21.82 1.25 -23.60
C TYR A 100 22.46 0.68 -22.33
N TYR A 101 21.98 1.07 -21.16
CA TYR A 101 22.44 0.53 -19.88
C TYR A 101 21.78 -0.82 -19.57
N ALA A 102 20.48 -0.94 -19.88
CA ALA A 102 19.71 -2.16 -19.62
C ALA A 102 20.32 -3.40 -20.29
N LYS A 103 20.72 -3.29 -21.57
CA LYS A 103 21.30 -4.43 -22.32
C LYS A 103 22.60 -4.96 -21.72
N GLY A 104 23.39 -4.10 -21.07
CA GLY A 104 24.67 -4.49 -20.46
C GLY A 104 24.50 -5.31 -19.18
N GLY A 105 23.43 -5.02 -18.43
CA GLY A 105 23.10 -5.70 -17.18
C GLY A 105 22.05 -6.80 -17.28
N MET A 106 21.40 -6.99 -18.44
CA MET A 106 20.22 -7.86 -18.56
C MET A 106 20.46 -9.30 -18.10
N THR A 107 21.62 -9.88 -18.43
CA THR A 107 22.00 -11.23 -17.97
C THR A 107 22.16 -11.27 -16.44
N GLN A 108 22.75 -10.24 -15.83
CA GLN A 108 22.92 -10.16 -14.38
C GLN A 108 21.58 -9.93 -13.68
N SER A 109 20.72 -9.05 -14.20
CA SER A 109 19.39 -8.83 -13.67
C SER A 109 18.53 -10.08 -13.75
N PHE A 110 18.60 -10.85 -14.84
CA PHE A 110 17.88 -12.10 -14.98
C PHE A 110 18.41 -13.17 -14.00
N LEU A 111 19.73 -13.27 -13.84
CA LEU A 111 20.35 -14.18 -12.87
C LEU A 111 20.05 -13.75 -11.42
N LEU A 112 19.92 -12.47 -11.13
CA LEU A 112 19.58 -11.99 -9.81
C LEU A 112 18.09 -12.21 -9.50
N ALA A 113 17.21 -11.90 -10.46
CA ALA A 113 15.76 -12.04 -10.32
C ALA A 113 15.31 -13.50 -10.30
N GLY A 114 15.95 -14.39 -11.06
CA GLY A 114 15.64 -15.82 -11.06
C GLY A 114 16.28 -16.53 -9.86
N PRO A 115 17.54 -16.97 -9.97
CA PRO A 115 18.19 -17.73 -8.91
C PRO A 115 18.39 -16.94 -7.61
N GLY A 116 18.70 -15.64 -7.66
CA GLY A 116 18.88 -14.84 -6.44
C GLY A 116 17.62 -14.78 -5.58
N VAL A 117 16.46 -14.52 -6.19
CA VAL A 117 15.16 -14.53 -5.48
C VAL A 117 14.78 -15.93 -5.02
N LEU A 118 14.99 -16.98 -5.83
CA LEU A 118 14.72 -18.37 -5.45
C LEU A 118 15.52 -18.80 -4.21
N ILE A 119 16.81 -18.50 -4.18
CA ILE A 119 17.68 -18.82 -3.04
C ILE A 119 17.25 -18.01 -1.82
N GLY A 120 16.97 -16.72 -1.97
CA GLY A 120 16.49 -15.86 -0.88
C GLY A 120 15.17 -16.36 -0.28
N ALA A 121 14.21 -16.72 -1.13
CA ALA A 121 12.94 -17.30 -0.72
C ALA A 121 13.13 -18.67 -0.03
N ALA A 122 14.02 -19.52 -0.54
CA ALA A 122 14.34 -20.81 0.07
C ALA A 122 14.96 -20.65 1.46
N ILE A 123 15.90 -19.72 1.65
CA ILE A 123 16.51 -19.43 2.96
C ILE A 123 15.46 -18.90 3.94
N MET A 124 14.62 -17.94 3.53
CA MET A 124 13.52 -17.43 4.37
C MET A 124 12.53 -18.54 4.75
N GLY A 125 12.22 -19.44 3.81
CA GLY A 125 11.39 -20.62 4.06
C GLY A 125 12.02 -21.58 5.07
N VAL A 126 13.31 -21.89 4.93
CA VAL A 126 14.05 -22.76 5.86
C VAL A 126 14.12 -22.12 7.25
N PHE A 127 14.43 -20.82 7.35
CA PHE A 127 14.48 -20.10 8.62
C PHE A 127 13.12 -20.13 9.34
N THR A 128 12.03 -19.90 8.61
CA THR A 128 10.67 -19.96 9.17
C THR A 128 10.32 -21.36 9.65
N LYS A 129 10.74 -22.39 8.91
CA LYS A 129 10.54 -23.79 9.30
C LYS A 129 11.39 -24.21 10.50
N VAL A 130 12.65 -23.75 10.59
CA VAL A 130 13.55 -24.00 11.72
C VAL A 130 13.02 -23.36 13.00
N ARG A 131 12.49 -22.12 12.92
CA ARG A 131 11.86 -21.44 14.07
C ARG A 131 10.61 -22.18 14.58
N ASN A 132 9.88 -22.87 13.72
CA ASN A 132 8.67 -23.65 14.09
C ASN A 132 9.02 -25.02 14.74
N ILE A 133 10.31 -25.40 14.80
CA ILE A 133 10.76 -26.67 15.39
C ILE A 133 11.22 -26.50 16.86
N HIS A 134 11.35 -25.27 17.36
CA HIS A 134 11.56 -24.98 18.78
C HIS A 134 10.29 -24.36 19.39
N PRO A 135 9.45 -25.13 20.12
CA PRO A 135 8.37 -24.59 20.92
C PRO A 135 8.88 -23.78 22.12
#